data_AF-A0A3E2U5F3-F1
#
_entry.id   AF-A0A3E2U5F3-F1
#
_cell.length_a   1.000
_cell.length_b   1.000
_cell.length_c   1.000
_cell.angle_alpha   90.00
_cell.angle_beta   90.00
_cell.angle_gamma   90.00
#
_symmetry.space_group_name_H-M   'P 1'
#
loop_
_entity.id
_entity.type
_entity.pdbx_description
1 polymer ?
#
loop_
_entity_poly.entity_id
_entity_poly.type
_entity_poly.pdbx_seq_one_letter_code
_entity_poly.pdbx_strand_id
1 'polypeptide(L)'
;MLTLKKVKELVEAPSHAKRTPSPKMLFEEGIVLLCREFDQGSHLTVYNSGYVLFSAGKRNTVFHIHDCCGDYAYDAAEGKGDVIKEEYFENCEWHMLDEQAIEKDYYVTMLLRLLAQRMPYIVFKGGTSLSKCHKVIRRFSEDIDITIDTLLSQGQKKKIKQAIMESAEELGMTIENLDETRSRRDYNRYVIAYDSVIPMASDALKAAVLLETSYTAVSFPTVLLPVHSHIGDMMEQEAPDAIEEYNLNPFEMKVQGIDRTLADKVFAVCDYYLQGKVAKHSRHLYDIYKLLPLVPQDENFKELVKEVRAVREQSVICPSALPEANVPELLEKIIKEKAYKQDYDSLTTQLLEENVPYDTVIATLKKVAESSIFENN
;
A
#
# COMPACT_ATOMS: atom_id res chain seq x y z
N MET A 1 12.21 0.45 6.47
CA MET A 1 13.21 -0.58 6.21
C MET A 1 14.21 -0.63 7.36
N LEU A 2 14.37 -1.79 7.99
CA LEU A 2 15.30 -1.98 9.10
C LEU A 2 16.43 -2.89 8.64
N THR A 3 17.66 -2.43 8.77
CA THR A 3 18.84 -3.27 8.57
C THR A 3 19.00 -4.19 9.79
N LEU A 4 19.66 -5.33 9.66
CA LEU A 4 19.93 -6.20 10.81
C LEU A 4 20.65 -5.42 11.92
N LYS A 5 21.54 -4.49 11.54
CA LYS A 5 22.20 -3.57 12.46
C LYS A 5 21.22 -2.81 13.34
N LYS A 6 20.12 -2.32 12.76
CA LYS A 6 19.10 -1.57 13.49
C LYS A 6 18.14 -2.48 14.25
N VAL A 7 17.91 -3.72 13.79
CA VAL A 7 17.21 -4.75 14.58
C VAL A 7 18.01 -5.12 15.84
N LYS A 8 19.34 -5.25 15.73
CA LYS A 8 20.26 -5.44 16.88
C LYS A 8 20.20 -4.27 17.88
N GLU A 9 19.78 -3.06 17.48
CA GLU A 9 19.59 -1.92 18.38
C GLU A 9 18.22 -1.94 19.09
N LEU A 10 17.23 -2.62 18.52
CA LEU A 10 15.84 -2.66 19.01
C LEU A 10 15.57 -3.78 20.03
N VAL A 11 16.41 -4.82 20.02
CA VAL A 11 16.27 -5.99 20.88
C VAL A 11 17.25 -5.94 22.04
N GLU A 12 16.85 -6.48 23.20
CA GLU A 12 17.72 -6.50 24.37
C GLU A 12 18.93 -7.43 24.16
N ALA A 13 20.13 -6.95 24.48
CA ALA A 13 21.31 -7.80 24.53
C ALA A 13 21.16 -8.81 25.70
N PRO A 14 21.52 -10.09 25.51
CA PRO A 14 21.26 -11.09 26.51
C PRO A 14 22.23 -10.84 27.68
N SER A 15 21.74 -10.91 28.91
CA SER A 15 22.66 -11.21 30.01
C SER A 15 23.24 -12.60 29.73
N HIS A 16 24.56 -12.71 29.51
CA HIS A 16 25.26 -13.98 29.22
C HIS A 16 25.01 -15.13 30.25
N ALA A 17 24.23 -14.87 31.31
CA ALA A 17 23.85 -15.82 32.34
C ALA A 17 22.53 -16.59 32.08
N LYS A 18 21.72 -16.27 31.05
CA LYS A 18 20.46 -16.98 30.77
C LYS A 18 20.66 -18.11 29.74
N ARG A 19 20.08 -19.28 30.02
CA ARG A 19 20.06 -20.45 29.11
C ARG A 19 19.24 -20.13 27.85
N THR A 20 19.74 -20.52 26.68
CA THR A 20 19.03 -20.38 25.39
C THR A 20 17.65 -21.04 25.44
N PRO A 21 16.55 -20.35 25.06
CA PRO A 21 15.20 -20.90 25.08
C PRO A 21 15.02 -21.99 24.02
N SER A 22 14.06 -22.88 24.25
CA SER A 22 13.70 -23.91 23.28
C SER A 22 12.82 -23.32 22.15
N PRO A 23 12.83 -23.88 20.93
CA PRO A 23 11.90 -23.47 19.87
C PRO A 23 10.44 -23.45 20.32
N LYS A 24 10.02 -24.47 21.09
CA LYS A 24 8.66 -24.56 21.64
C LYS A 24 8.29 -23.35 22.51
N MET A 25 9.20 -22.95 23.40
CA MET A 25 8.99 -21.79 24.26
C MET A 25 8.92 -20.48 23.45
N LEU A 26 9.74 -20.35 22.40
CA LEU A 26 9.68 -19.19 21.51
C LEU A 26 8.36 -19.14 20.72
N PHE A 27 7.82 -20.28 20.27
CA PHE A 27 6.51 -20.32 19.62
C PHE A 27 5.35 -19.99 20.57
N GLU A 28 5.40 -20.48 21.81
CA GLU A 28 4.28 -20.36 22.77
C GLU A 28 4.27 -19.00 23.49
N GLU A 29 5.44 -18.42 23.77
CA GLU A 29 5.58 -17.25 24.65
C GLU A 29 6.38 -16.09 24.03
N GLY A 30 6.97 -16.30 22.85
CA GLY A 30 7.81 -15.31 22.19
C GLY A 30 6.99 -14.26 21.45
N ILE A 31 7.31 -12.98 21.68
CA ILE A 31 6.80 -11.88 20.85
C ILE A 31 7.66 -11.79 19.59
N VAL A 32 7.10 -12.13 18.43
CA VAL A 32 7.78 -12.07 17.14
C VAL A 32 7.98 -10.61 16.75
N LEU A 33 9.22 -10.22 16.50
CA LEU A 33 9.61 -8.89 16.03
C LEU A 33 9.80 -8.86 14.51
N LEU A 34 10.27 -9.97 13.94
CA LEU A 34 10.49 -10.07 12.50
C LEU A 34 10.38 -11.50 12.02
N CYS A 35 9.80 -11.72 10.83
CA CYS A 35 9.87 -12.99 10.13
C CYS A 35 10.41 -12.78 8.71
N ARG A 36 11.28 -13.68 8.25
CA ARG A 36 11.79 -13.68 6.87
C ARG A 36 11.81 -15.10 6.34
N GLU A 37 11.16 -15.29 5.20
CA GLU A 37 11.30 -16.50 4.41
C GLU A 37 12.51 -16.37 3.46
N PHE A 38 13.22 -17.48 3.29
CA PHE A 38 14.30 -17.63 2.32
C PHE A 38 13.92 -18.70 1.29
N ASP A 39 14.69 -18.75 0.21
CA ASP A 39 14.55 -19.79 -0.81
C ASP A 39 14.55 -21.19 -0.18
N GLN A 40 13.78 -22.11 -0.78
CA GLN A 40 13.60 -23.50 -0.32
C GLN A 40 12.77 -23.68 0.97
N GLY A 41 11.95 -22.69 1.36
CA GLY A 41 10.98 -22.80 2.44
C GLY A 41 11.60 -22.81 3.84
N SER A 42 12.79 -22.21 3.97
CA SER A 42 13.37 -21.93 5.28
C SER A 42 12.92 -20.56 5.77
N HIS A 43 12.68 -20.42 7.07
CA HIS A 43 12.21 -19.17 7.65
C HIS A 43 13.01 -18.82 8.91
N LEU A 44 13.19 -17.52 9.11
CA LEU A 44 13.87 -16.94 10.26
C LEU A 44 12.93 -16.01 10.98
N THR A 45 12.74 -16.27 12.26
CA THR A 45 11.89 -15.49 13.14
C THR A 45 12.76 -14.85 14.22
N VAL A 46 12.83 -13.53 14.25
CA VAL A 46 13.46 -12.76 15.33
C VAL A 46 12.40 -12.42 16.35
N TYR A 47 12.69 -12.64 17.63
CA TYR A 47 11.82 -12.30 18.74
C TYR A 47 12.29 -11.03 19.44
N ASN A 48 11.38 -10.29 20.06
CA ASN A 48 11.67 -9.06 20.81
C ASN A 48 12.72 -9.29 21.93
N SER A 49 12.84 -10.52 22.41
CA SER A 49 13.86 -10.95 23.38
C SER A 49 15.28 -11.03 22.82
N GLY A 50 15.49 -10.75 21.53
CA GLY A 50 16.79 -10.84 20.84
C GLY A 50 17.15 -12.25 20.37
N TYR A 51 16.35 -13.27 20.70
CA TYR A 51 16.52 -14.62 20.17
C TYR A 51 15.98 -14.72 18.74
N VAL A 52 16.66 -15.54 17.95
CA VAL A 52 16.33 -15.85 16.56
C VAL A 52 16.08 -17.34 16.47
N LEU A 53 14.95 -17.71 15.87
CA LEU A 53 14.64 -19.07 15.46
C LEU A 53 14.83 -19.17 13.95
N PHE A 54 15.76 -20.01 13.51
CA PHE A 54 15.90 -20.39 12.12
C PHE A 54 15.38 -21.82 11.91
N SER A 55 14.42 -21.97 11.01
CA SER A 55 13.79 -23.23 10.68
C SER A 55 14.08 -23.60 9.23
N ALA A 56 14.62 -24.81 9.02
CA ALA A 56 14.82 -25.38 7.70
C ALA A 56 14.24 -26.80 7.67
N GLY A 57 13.06 -26.96 7.08
CA GLY A 57 12.30 -28.20 7.11
C GLY A 57 11.90 -28.59 8.54
N LYS A 58 12.43 -29.70 9.05
CA LYS A 58 12.17 -30.18 10.43
C LYS A 58 13.22 -29.76 11.46
N ARG A 59 14.22 -28.97 11.06
CA ARG A 59 15.35 -28.57 11.91
C ARG A 59 15.16 -27.12 12.35
N ASN A 60 15.29 -26.91 13.65
CA ASN A 60 15.16 -25.60 14.28
C ASN A 60 16.47 -25.27 15.01
N THR A 61 16.99 -24.08 14.77
CA THR A 61 18.18 -23.55 15.44
C THR A 61 17.79 -22.27 16.17
N VAL A 62 18.11 -22.18 17.46
CA VAL A 62 17.89 -20.96 18.26
C VAL A 62 19.23 -20.36 18.63
N PHE A 63 19.42 -19.09 18.32
CA PHE A 63 20.63 -18.34 18.65
C PHE A 63 20.26 -16.90 19.02
N HIS A 64 21.18 -16.16 19.66
CA HIS A 64 20.95 -14.75 19.90
C HIS A 64 21.37 -13.92 18.68
N ILE A 65 20.62 -12.89 18.32
CA ILE A 65 20.92 -12.04 17.16
C ILE A 65 22.29 -11.33 17.25
N HIS A 66 22.77 -11.09 18.46
CA HIS A 66 24.11 -10.52 18.72
C HIS A 66 25.23 -11.56 18.61
N ASP A 67 24.93 -12.86 18.64
CA ASP A 67 25.92 -13.91 18.37
C ASP A 67 26.26 -13.98 16.87
N CYS A 68 25.45 -13.33 16.04
CA CYS A 68 25.72 -13.19 14.61
C CYS A 68 26.81 -12.14 14.36
N CYS A 69 28.06 -12.58 14.48
CA CYS A 69 29.26 -11.83 14.09
C CYS A 69 30.06 -12.61 13.04
N GLY A 70 30.55 -11.92 12.01
CA GLY A 70 31.29 -12.49 10.89
C GLY A 70 30.43 -12.93 9.68
N ASP A 71 31.10 -13.45 8.65
CA ASP A 71 30.45 -13.96 7.44
C ASP A 71 29.51 -15.14 7.78
N TYR A 72 28.31 -15.14 7.19
CA TYR A 72 27.28 -16.13 7.44
C TYR A 72 27.45 -17.31 6.47
N ALA A 73 27.82 -18.48 7.00
CA ALA A 73 27.94 -19.70 6.23
C ALA A 73 26.81 -20.68 6.60
N TYR A 74 26.03 -21.11 5.61
CA TYR A 74 25.09 -22.22 5.79
C TYR A 74 25.77 -23.53 5.39
N ASP A 75 26.24 -24.27 6.40
CA ASP A 75 27.00 -25.50 6.18
C ASP A 75 26.03 -26.70 6.01
N ALA A 76 25.57 -26.91 4.77
CA ALA A 76 24.81 -28.12 4.43
C ALA A 76 25.72 -29.33 4.09
N ALA A 77 27.00 -29.10 3.76
CA ALA A 77 28.06 -30.10 3.59
C ALA A 77 29.41 -29.40 3.28
N GLU A 78 30.53 -29.99 3.69
CA GLU A 78 31.90 -29.50 3.44
C GLU A 78 32.08 -29.02 1.99
N GLY A 79 32.35 -27.72 1.84
CA GLY A 79 32.83 -27.11 0.59
C GLY A 79 31.76 -26.65 -0.42
N LYS A 80 30.48 -26.61 -0.06
CA LYS A 80 29.39 -26.12 -0.94
C LYS A 80 28.38 -25.17 -0.26
N GLY A 81 28.77 -24.51 0.83
CA GLY A 81 27.93 -23.48 1.45
C GLY A 81 28.10 -22.14 0.74
N ASP A 82 27.00 -21.45 0.43
CA ASP A 82 27.05 -20.04 0.09
C ASP A 82 27.48 -19.25 1.33
N VAL A 83 28.53 -18.42 1.19
CA VAL A 83 29.00 -17.52 2.25
C VAL A 83 28.43 -16.15 1.97
N ILE A 84 27.47 -15.73 2.80
CA ILE A 84 26.90 -14.39 2.73
C ILE A 84 27.80 -13.47 3.57
N LYS A 85 28.35 -12.43 2.92
CA LYS A 85 29.20 -11.45 3.61
C LYS A 85 28.44 -10.75 4.73
N GLU A 86 29.10 -10.60 5.89
CA GLU A 86 28.53 -9.93 7.06
C GLU A 86 27.97 -8.55 6.68
N GLU A 87 28.75 -7.75 5.95
CA GLU A 87 28.36 -6.41 5.50
C GLU A 87 27.10 -6.41 4.62
N TYR A 88 26.92 -7.43 3.77
CA TYR A 88 25.70 -7.56 2.98
C TYR A 88 24.50 -7.91 3.85
N PHE A 89 24.66 -8.86 4.78
CA PHE A 89 23.56 -9.30 5.65
C PHE A 89 23.18 -8.25 6.69
N GLU A 90 24.18 -7.54 7.22
CA GLU A 90 23.99 -6.43 8.18
C GLU A 90 23.23 -5.27 7.56
N ASN A 91 23.46 -4.98 6.28
CA ASN A 91 22.85 -3.89 5.54
C ASN A 91 21.67 -4.32 4.65
N CYS A 92 21.39 -5.62 4.57
CA CYS A 92 20.22 -6.13 3.87
C CYS A 92 18.98 -5.54 4.52
N GLU A 93 18.06 -5.03 3.71
CA GLU A 93 16.82 -4.46 4.22
C GLU A 93 15.89 -5.60 4.63
N TRP A 94 15.48 -5.57 5.89
CA TRP A 94 14.48 -6.48 6.40
C TRP A 94 13.14 -5.72 6.44
N HIS A 95 12.12 -6.36 5.89
CA HIS A 95 10.75 -5.90 6.02
C HIS A 95 10.31 -6.22 7.44
N MET A 96 10.42 -5.24 8.35
CA MET A 96 9.45 -5.23 9.43
C MET A 96 8.10 -4.97 8.78
N LEU A 97 7.15 -5.83 9.06
CA LEU A 97 5.78 -5.37 9.09
C LEU A 97 5.77 -4.28 10.15
N ASP A 98 5.73 -3.01 9.73
CA ASP A 98 5.56 -1.91 10.67
C ASP A 98 4.25 -2.18 11.41
N GLU A 99 4.32 -2.49 12.71
CA GLU A 99 3.16 -2.87 13.52
C GLU A 99 2.06 -1.81 13.42
N GLN A 100 2.44 -0.54 13.31
CA GLN A 100 1.52 0.57 13.11
C GLN A 100 0.89 0.54 11.72
N ALA A 101 1.64 0.13 10.70
CA ALA A 101 1.12 -0.07 9.36
C ALA A 101 0.14 -1.24 9.28
N ILE A 102 0.42 -2.37 9.96
CA ILE A 102 -0.51 -3.51 10.05
C ILE A 102 -1.81 -3.10 10.76
N GLU A 103 -1.67 -2.41 11.90
CA GLU A 103 -2.82 -1.97 12.67
C GLU A 103 -3.68 -1.01 11.84
N LYS A 104 -3.05 -0.02 11.19
CA LYS A 104 -3.76 0.90 10.31
C LYS A 104 -4.44 0.17 9.15
N ASP A 105 -3.76 -0.82 8.55
CA ASP A 105 -4.31 -1.68 7.50
C ASP A 105 -5.57 -2.43 7.97
N TYR A 106 -5.57 -2.91 9.21
CA TYR A 106 -6.72 -3.56 9.83
C TYR A 106 -7.91 -2.60 9.95
N TYR A 107 -7.72 -1.40 10.52
CA TYR A 107 -8.78 -0.40 10.62
C TYR A 107 -9.31 0.04 9.25
N VAL A 108 -8.43 0.18 8.27
CA VAL A 108 -8.80 0.46 6.87
C VAL A 108 -9.72 -0.64 6.33
N THR A 109 -9.33 -1.92 6.49
CA THR A 109 -10.12 -3.06 5.99
C THR A 109 -11.46 -3.18 6.70
N MET A 110 -11.50 -3.00 8.02
CA MET A 110 -12.74 -3.05 8.81
C MET A 110 -13.69 -1.92 8.46
N LEU A 111 -13.17 -0.71 8.27
CA LEU A 111 -13.99 0.41 7.81
C LEU A 111 -14.55 0.13 6.41
N LEU A 112 -13.72 -0.33 5.47
CA LEU A 112 -14.18 -0.71 4.13
C LEU A 112 -15.27 -1.80 4.16
N ARG A 113 -15.17 -2.79 5.05
CA ARG A 113 -16.18 -3.86 5.22
C ARG A 113 -17.54 -3.27 5.54
N LEU A 114 -17.58 -2.43 6.56
CA LEU A 114 -18.80 -1.77 7.02
C LEU A 114 -19.39 -0.84 5.93
N LEU A 115 -18.54 -0.10 5.23
CA LEU A 115 -18.98 0.77 4.14
C LEU A 115 -19.55 -0.03 2.96
N ALA A 116 -18.91 -1.15 2.58
CA ALA A 116 -19.39 -2.02 1.51
C ALA A 116 -20.76 -2.64 1.84
N GLN A 117 -20.97 -3.05 3.10
CA GLN A 117 -22.26 -3.58 3.57
C GLN A 117 -23.36 -2.52 3.58
N ARG A 118 -23.04 -1.30 4.04
CA ARG A 118 -24.00 -0.19 4.14
C ARG A 118 -24.29 0.48 2.79
N MET A 119 -23.34 0.44 1.87
CA MET A 119 -23.39 1.22 0.62
C MET A 119 -22.88 0.43 -0.60
N PRO A 120 -23.65 -0.53 -1.15
CA PRO A 120 -23.19 -1.40 -2.24
C PRO A 120 -22.87 -0.71 -3.59
N TYR A 121 -23.14 0.59 -3.71
CA TYR A 121 -22.93 1.42 -4.90
C TYR A 121 -21.67 2.30 -4.81
N ILE A 122 -20.94 2.26 -3.68
CA ILE A 122 -19.64 2.90 -3.60
C ILE A 122 -18.62 2.08 -4.37
N VAL A 123 -17.62 2.76 -4.91
CA VAL A 123 -16.51 2.15 -5.61
C VAL A 123 -15.22 2.53 -4.91
N PHE A 124 -14.43 1.54 -4.54
CA PHE A 124 -13.09 1.76 -4.00
C PHE A 124 -12.08 1.96 -5.13
N LYS A 125 -11.22 2.97 -4.99
CA LYS A 125 -10.20 3.30 -6.00
C LYS A 125 -8.88 3.70 -5.34
N GLY A 126 -7.95 4.22 -6.14
CA GLY A 126 -6.71 4.79 -5.65
C GLY A 126 -5.60 3.76 -5.49
N GLY A 127 -4.57 4.11 -4.71
CA GLY A 127 -3.43 3.22 -4.47
C GLY A 127 -3.82 2.00 -3.64
N THR A 128 -4.64 2.20 -2.63
CA THR A 128 -4.98 1.17 -1.65
C THR A 128 -5.86 0.07 -2.26
N SER A 129 -6.69 0.39 -3.26
CA SER A 129 -7.41 -0.64 -4.01
C SER A 129 -6.51 -1.47 -4.92
N LEU A 130 -5.42 -0.88 -5.45
CA LEU A 130 -4.44 -1.61 -6.26
C LEU A 130 -3.62 -2.60 -5.42
N SER A 131 -3.32 -2.27 -4.16
CA SER A 131 -2.61 -3.19 -3.25
C SER A 131 -3.56 -4.23 -2.65
N LYS A 132 -4.71 -3.83 -2.10
CA LYS A 132 -5.60 -4.75 -1.35
C LYS A 132 -6.47 -5.67 -2.20
N CYS A 133 -6.92 -5.20 -3.36
CA CYS A 133 -7.91 -5.93 -4.17
C CYS A 133 -7.25 -6.52 -5.41
N HIS A 134 -6.55 -5.69 -6.18
CA HIS A 134 -5.89 -6.15 -7.40
C HIS A 134 -4.57 -6.88 -7.11
N LYS A 135 -3.91 -6.59 -5.97
CA LYS A 135 -2.59 -7.11 -5.59
C LYS A 135 -1.51 -6.89 -6.67
N VAL A 136 -1.58 -5.75 -7.38
CA VAL A 136 -0.69 -5.43 -8.52
C VAL A 136 0.46 -4.47 -8.19
N ILE A 137 0.40 -3.82 -7.03
CA ILE A 137 1.45 -2.93 -6.54
C ILE A 137 2.02 -3.42 -5.21
N ARG A 138 3.31 -3.15 -4.96
CA ARG A 138 4.07 -3.49 -3.75
C ARG A 138 4.64 -2.21 -3.14
N ARG A 139 3.75 -1.35 -2.68
CA ARG A 139 4.09 -0.14 -1.93
C ARG A 139 3.02 0.16 -0.91
N PHE A 140 3.43 0.82 0.15
CA PHE A 140 2.52 1.23 1.20
C PHE A 140 1.47 2.23 0.66
N SER A 141 0.22 2.01 1.06
CA SER A 141 -0.93 2.86 0.75
C SER A 141 -2.02 2.54 1.76
N GLU A 142 -2.33 3.51 2.63
CA GLU A 142 -3.29 3.37 3.72
C GLU A 142 -4.56 4.22 3.57
N ASP A 143 -4.59 5.11 2.57
CA ASP A 143 -5.70 6.05 2.40
C ASP A 143 -6.90 5.33 1.76
N ILE A 144 -8.12 5.68 2.15
CA ILE A 144 -9.33 5.16 1.53
C ILE A 144 -9.88 6.18 0.54
N ASP A 145 -9.81 5.88 -0.76
CA ASP A 145 -10.43 6.69 -1.81
C ASP A 145 -11.75 6.05 -2.28
N ILE A 146 -12.87 6.70 -1.96
CA ILE A 146 -14.20 6.28 -2.39
C ILE A 146 -14.75 7.17 -3.51
N THR A 147 -15.32 6.52 -4.52
CA THR A 147 -16.12 7.14 -5.58
C THR A 147 -17.44 6.39 -5.75
N ILE A 148 -18.15 6.64 -6.84
CA ILE A 148 -19.46 6.10 -7.18
C ILE A 148 -19.49 5.58 -8.62
N ASP A 149 -20.33 4.59 -8.90
CA ASP A 149 -20.60 4.10 -10.26
C ASP A 149 -21.85 4.72 -10.89
N THR A 150 -22.63 5.46 -10.10
CA THR A 150 -23.86 6.14 -10.54
C THR A 150 -23.98 7.52 -9.90
N LEU A 151 -24.63 8.46 -10.60
CA LEU A 151 -24.83 9.81 -10.09
C LEU A 151 -25.69 9.81 -8.83
N LEU A 152 -25.24 10.55 -7.82
CA LEU A 152 -25.94 10.64 -6.54
C LEU A 152 -26.83 11.88 -6.44
N SER A 153 -28.04 11.67 -5.94
CA SER A 153 -28.86 12.73 -5.37
C SER A 153 -28.24 13.30 -4.08
N GLN A 154 -28.64 14.52 -3.71
CA GLN A 154 -28.23 15.14 -2.45
C GLN A 154 -28.64 14.30 -1.21
N GLY A 155 -29.77 13.59 -1.30
CA GLY A 155 -30.20 12.65 -0.26
C GLY A 155 -29.24 11.46 -0.11
N GLN A 156 -28.75 10.90 -1.22
CA GLN A 156 -27.76 9.83 -1.18
C GLN A 156 -26.41 10.31 -0.63
N LYS A 157 -25.93 11.50 -1.03
CA LYS A 157 -24.68 12.06 -0.46
C LYS A 157 -24.78 12.25 1.05
N LYS A 158 -25.96 12.67 1.56
CA LYS A 158 -26.22 12.73 3.00
C LYS A 158 -26.17 11.34 3.65
N LYS A 159 -26.76 10.32 3.01
CA LYS A 159 -26.71 8.93 3.49
C LYS A 159 -25.28 8.38 3.53
N ILE A 160 -24.43 8.71 2.56
CA ILE A 160 -23.02 8.28 2.59
C ILE A 160 -22.28 8.89 3.78
N LYS A 161 -22.40 10.21 3.99
CA LYS A 161 -21.80 10.86 5.16
C LYS A 161 -22.29 10.21 6.46
N GLN A 162 -23.57 9.89 6.56
CA GLN A 162 -24.15 9.19 7.71
C GLN A 162 -23.56 7.78 7.89
N ALA A 163 -23.46 7.00 6.83
CA ALA A 163 -22.88 5.66 6.87
C ALA A 163 -21.40 5.67 7.28
N ILE A 164 -20.63 6.68 6.85
CA ILE A 164 -19.23 6.86 7.29
C ILE A 164 -19.15 7.13 8.80
N MET A 165 -20.00 8.02 9.32
CA MET A 165 -20.07 8.31 10.76
C MET A 165 -20.46 7.06 11.57
N GLU A 166 -21.51 6.35 11.16
CA GLU A 166 -21.98 5.13 11.83
C GLU A 166 -20.93 4.01 11.78
N SER A 167 -20.18 3.89 10.67
CA SER A 167 -19.12 2.87 10.55
C SER A 167 -17.89 3.20 11.41
N ALA A 168 -17.52 4.48 11.50
CA ALA A 168 -16.44 4.90 12.38
C ALA A 168 -16.83 4.68 13.85
N GLU A 169 -18.04 5.06 14.25
CA GLU A 169 -18.56 4.89 15.62
C GLU A 169 -18.61 3.40 16.02
N GLU A 170 -19.07 2.52 15.14
CA GLU A 170 -19.12 1.07 15.39
C GLU A 170 -17.73 0.46 15.64
N LEU A 171 -16.69 1.01 15.02
CA LEU A 171 -15.30 0.59 15.21
C LEU A 171 -14.61 1.32 16.40
N GLY A 172 -15.34 2.13 17.16
CA GLY A 172 -14.77 2.93 18.24
C GLY A 172 -13.87 4.07 17.76
N MET A 173 -13.96 4.46 16.50
CA MET A 173 -13.16 5.52 15.89
C MET A 173 -13.90 6.87 15.96
N THR A 174 -13.13 7.97 15.94
CA THR A 174 -13.65 9.35 16.01
C THR A 174 -13.27 10.14 14.78
N ILE A 175 -14.23 10.82 14.14
CA ILE A 175 -13.96 11.73 13.03
C ILE A 175 -13.63 13.12 13.58
N GLU A 176 -12.35 13.51 13.53
CA GLU A 176 -11.87 14.73 14.18
C GLU A 176 -12.30 16.02 13.46
N ASN A 177 -12.44 15.97 12.13
CA ASN A 177 -12.69 17.15 11.29
C ASN A 177 -14.13 17.20 10.74
N LEU A 178 -15.11 16.70 11.50
CA LEU A 178 -16.49 16.57 11.01
C LEU A 178 -17.13 17.92 10.62
N ASP A 179 -16.71 19.00 11.29
CA ASP A 179 -17.11 20.39 11.06
C ASP A 179 -16.54 20.99 9.76
N GLU A 180 -15.51 20.37 9.17
CA GLU A 180 -14.97 20.75 7.86
C GLU A 180 -15.70 20.06 6.70
N THR A 181 -16.41 18.97 6.97
CA THR A 181 -17.09 18.15 5.95
C THR A 181 -18.54 18.59 5.70
N ARG A 182 -19.01 18.50 4.45
CA ARG A 182 -20.37 18.90 4.05
C ARG A 182 -20.95 17.87 3.07
N SER A 183 -22.14 17.35 3.37
CA SER A 183 -22.82 16.36 2.51
C SER A 183 -23.14 16.87 1.10
N ARG A 184 -23.26 18.19 0.92
CA ARG A 184 -23.52 18.80 -0.40
C ARG A 184 -22.28 18.93 -1.28
N ARG A 185 -21.07 18.76 -0.72
CA ARG A 185 -19.83 18.83 -1.49
C ARG A 185 -19.62 17.53 -2.25
N ASP A 186 -19.02 17.65 -3.42
CA ASP A 186 -18.57 16.50 -4.21
C ASP A 186 -17.31 15.87 -3.64
N TYR A 187 -16.50 16.66 -2.92
CA TYR A 187 -15.31 16.19 -2.23
C TYR A 187 -15.41 16.40 -0.71
N ASN A 188 -15.09 15.36 0.06
CA ASN A 188 -14.85 15.43 1.50
C ASN A 188 -13.63 14.58 1.87
N ARG A 189 -12.87 15.05 2.85
CA ARG A 189 -11.77 14.32 3.48
C ARG A 189 -12.10 14.16 4.96
N TYR A 190 -12.07 12.94 5.46
CA TYR A 190 -12.34 12.57 6.83
C TYR A 190 -11.05 12.10 7.49
N VAL A 191 -10.70 12.71 8.62
CA VAL A 191 -9.61 12.26 9.49
C VAL A 191 -10.25 11.42 10.59
N ILE A 192 -10.12 10.10 10.48
CA ILE A 192 -10.82 9.12 11.33
C ILE A 192 -9.80 8.53 12.31
N ALA A 193 -9.73 9.13 13.49
CA ALA A 193 -8.80 8.77 14.55
C ALA A 193 -9.24 7.51 15.30
N TYR A 194 -8.29 6.71 15.74
CA TYR A 194 -8.49 5.54 16.58
C TYR A 194 -7.43 5.47 17.69
N ASP A 195 -7.77 4.77 18.76
CA ASP A 195 -6.83 4.54 19.86
C ASP A 195 -5.97 3.32 19.51
N SER A 196 -4.69 3.58 19.24
CA SER A 196 -3.74 2.53 18.83
C SER A 196 -3.43 1.61 20.02
N VAL A 197 -3.38 0.30 19.75
CA VAL A 197 -2.89 -0.70 20.69
C VAL A 197 -1.36 -0.82 20.67
N ILE A 198 -0.72 -0.18 19.67
CA ILE A 198 0.73 -0.10 19.51
C ILE A 198 1.23 1.22 20.13
N PRO A 199 2.24 1.21 21.02
CA PRO A 199 2.75 2.45 21.62
C PRO A 199 3.19 3.47 20.57
N MET A 200 2.58 4.66 20.59
CA MET A 200 2.98 5.79 19.74
C MET A 200 4.12 6.57 20.41
N ALA A 201 4.95 7.25 19.62
CA ALA A 201 6.05 8.08 20.14
C ALA A 201 5.56 9.30 20.96
N SER A 202 4.27 9.63 20.89
CA SER A 202 3.63 10.70 21.65
C SER A 202 2.15 10.36 21.87
N ASP A 203 1.72 10.30 23.13
CA ASP A 203 0.32 10.11 23.51
C ASP A 203 -0.61 11.23 23.01
N ALA A 204 -0.06 12.37 22.58
CA ALA A 204 -0.82 13.49 22.03
C ALA A 204 -1.22 13.31 20.56
N LEU A 205 -0.63 12.34 19.86
CA LEU A 205 -0.95 12.04 18.46
C LEU A 205 -1.79 10.76 18.39
N LYS A 206 -3.03 10.88 17.96
CA LYS A 206 -3.85 9.71 17.62
C LYS A 206 -3.51 9.19 16.24
N ALA A 207 -3.45 7.86 16.10
CA ALA A 207 -3.38 7.24 14.80
C ALA A 207 -4.69 7.49 14.05
N ALA A 208 -4.62 7.70 12.73
CA ALA A 208 -5.78 8.08 11.94
C ALA A 208 -5.77 7.46 10.54
N VAL A 209 -6.96 7.03 10.11
CA VAL A 209 -7.26 6.66 8.73
C VAL A 209 -7.76 7.89 7.99
N LEU A 210 -7.21 8.15 6.81
CA LEU A 210 -7.71 9.17 5.91
C LEU A 210 -8.70 8.54 4.94
N LEU A 211 -9.93 9.03 4.93
CA LEU A 211 -10.95 8.62 3.98
C LEU A 211 -11.36 9.82 3.13
N GLU A 212 -11.26 9.68 1.82
CA GLU A 212 -11.68 10.69 0.85
C GLU A 212 -12.87 10.18 0.05
N THR A 213 -13.90 11.02 -0.09
CA THR A 213 -15.03 10.75 -0.99
C THR A 213 -15.02 11.77 -2.11
N SER A 214 -15.06 11.31 -3.37
CA SER A 214 -15.15 12.17 -4.55
C SER A 214 -16.30 11.73 -5.45
N TYR A 215 -17.29 12.59 -5.64
CA TYR A 215 -18.50 12.35 -6.45
C TYR A 215 -18.55 13.16 -7.75
N THR A 216 -17.47 13.88 -8.08
CA THR A 216 -17.39 14.74 -9.27
C THR A 216 -17.58 13.95 -10.57
N ALA A 217 -17.15 12.70 -10.57
CA ALA A 217 -17.17 11.80 -11.71
C ALA A 217 -17.56 10.39 -11.27
N VAL A 218 -18.33 9.70 -12.10
CA VAL A 218 -18.58 8.27 -11.92
C VAL A 218 -17.36 7.47 -12.37
N SER A 219 -17.11 6.35 -11.69
CA SER A 219 -16.06 5.40 -12.05
C SER A 219 -16.60 4.34 -13.00
N PHE A 220 -15.85 4.09 -14.07
CA PHE A 220 -16.09 3.01 -15.01
C PHE A 220 -14.80 2.69 -15.78
N PRO A 221 -14.59 1.42 -16.18
CA PRO A 221 -15.31 0.26 -15.69
C PRO A 221 -15.02 -0.02 -14.19
N THR A 222 -15.91 -0.81 -13.58
CA THR A 222 -15.76 -1.31 -12.21
C THR A 222 -15.82 -2.83 -12.19
N VAL A 223 -15.10 -3.45 -11.27
CA VAL A 223 -15.07 -4.89 -11.05
C VAL A 223 -15.41 -5.21 -9.60
N LEU A 224 -16.07 -6.34 -9.35
CA LEU A 224 -16.28 -6.84 -8.00
C LEU A 224 -15.06 -7.68 -7.61
N LEU A 225 -14.36 -7.29 -6.54
CA LEU A 225 -13.16 -7.99 -6.07
C LEU A 225 -13.17 -8.17 -4.55
N PRO A 226 -12.51 -9.23 -4.04
CA PRO A 226 -12.27 -9.38 -2.62
C PRO A 226 -11.31 -8.29 -2.11
N VAL A 227 -11.58 -7.79 -0.92
CA VAL A 227 -10.72 -6.87 -0.16
C VAL A 227 -9.98 -7.67 0.89
N HIS A 228 -8.64 -7.63 0.83
CA HIS A 228 -7.77 -8.33 1.77
C HIS A 228 -7.20 -7.39 2.84
N SER A 229 -6.82 -7.96 3.97
CA SER A 229 -5.96 -7.31 4.98
C SER A 229 -4.61 -8.01 5.04
N HIS A 230 -3.57 -7.28 5.41
CA HIS A 230 -2.24 -7.88 5.58
C HIS A 230 -2.25 -8.98 6.65
N ILE A 231 -2.93 -8.73 7.78
CA ILE A 231 -3.07 -9.72 8.84
C ILE A 231 -3.91 -10.93 8.39
N GLY A 232 -4.96 -10.73 7.60
CA GLY A 232 -5.75 -11.82 7.03
C GLY A 232 -4.93 -12.72 6.11
N ASP A 233 -4.19 -12.12 5.16
CA ASP A 233 -3.31 -12.86 4.24
C ASP A 233 -2.21 -13.64 5.00
N MET A 234 -1.70 -13.09 6.11
CA MET A 234 -0.73 -13.78 6.97
C MET A 234 -1.36 -14.94 7.74
N MET A 235 -2.54 -14.74 8.34
CA MET A 235 -3.22 -15.74 9.16
C MET A 235 -3.70 -16.95 8.33
N GLU A 236 -3.92 -16.80 7.02
CA GLU A 236 -4.21 -17.92 6.11
C GLU A 236 -3.16 -19.04 6.16
N GLN A 237 -1.91 -18.70 6.47
CA GLN A 237 -0.81 -19.67 6.55
C GLN A 237 -0.48 -20.04 7.99
N GLU A 238 -0.48 -19.05 8.89
CA GLU A 238 0.03 -19.20 10.26
C GLU A 238 -1.03 -19.71 11.26
N ALA A 239 -2.26 -19.21 11.17
CA ALA A 239 -3.34 -19.53 12.09
C ALA A 239 -4.72 -19.43 11.42
N PRO A 240 -5.09 -20.40 10.54
CA PRO A 240 -6.34 -20.33 9.77
C PRO A 240 -7.60 -20.24 10.65
N ASP A 241 -7.58 -20.89 11.82
CA ASP A 241 -8.71 -20.90 12.77
C ASP A 241 -8.99 -19.50 13.34
N ALA A 242 -7.98 -18.62 13.40
CA ALA A 242 -8.12 -17.25 13.90
C ALA A 242 -8.83 -16.32 12.90
N ILE A 243 -8.90 -16.67 11.61
CA ILE A 243 -9.48 -15.81 10.57
C ILE A 243 -10.96 -15.56 10.83
N GLU A 244 -11.70 -16.60 11.19
CA GLU A 244 -13.13 -16.49 11.49
C GLU A 244 -13.36 -15.77 12.82
N GLU A 245 -12.57 -16.11 13.84
CA GLU A 245 -12.65 -15.49 15.18
C GLU A 245 -12.50 -13.95 15.12
N TYR A 246 -11.53 -13.46 14.34
CA TYR A 246 -11.22 -12.04 14.25
C TYR A 246 -11.83 -11.34 13.02
N ASN A 247 -12.78 -11.98 12.32
CA ASN A 247 -13.43 -11.45 11.11
C ASN A 247 -12.46 -11.00 10.01
N LEU A 248 -11.37 -11.76 9.80
CA LEU A 248 -10.32 -11.44 8.83
C LEU A 248 -10.60 -11.96 7.42
N ASN A 249 -11.64 -12.79 7.25
CA ASN A 249 -12.08 -13.32 5.95
C ASN A 249 -12.26 -12.20 4.90
N PRO A 250 -11.73 -12.32 3.67
CA PRO A 250 -11.97 -11.32 2.63
C PRO A 250 -13.47 -11.07 2.38
N PHE A 251 -13.83 -9.86 1.99
CA PHE A 251 -15.20 -9.48 1.60
C PHE A 251 -15.20 -8.78 0.25
N GLU A 252 -16.29 -8.88 -0.51
CA GLU A 252 -16.38 -8.27 -1.83
C GLU A 252 -16.85 -6.82 -1.79
N MET A 253 -16.28 -5.99 -2.66
CA MET A 253 -16.81 -4.66 -2.96
C MET A 253 -16.53 -4.25 -4.40
N LYS A 254 -17.24 -3.23 -4.89
CA LYS A 254 -16.93 -2.65 -6.21
C LYS A 254 -15.62 -1.89 -6.16
N VAL A 255 -14.74 -2.17 -7.10
CA VAL A 255 -13.41 -1.59 -7.24
C VAL A 255 -13.26 -1.01 -8.64
N GLN A 256 -12.56 0.12 -8.76
CA GLN A 256 -12.22 0.71 -10.05
C GLN A 256 -11.29 -0.24 -10.84
N GLY A 257 -11.55 -0.41 -12.15
CA GLY A 257 -10.72 -1.22 -13.03
C GLY A 257 -9.27 -0.73 -13.11
N ILE A 258 -8.33 -1.65 -13.38
CA ILE A 258 -6.90 -1.32 -13.53
C ILE A 258 -6.62 -0.45 -14.77
N ASP A 259 -7.40 -0.64 -15.83
CA ASP A 259 -7.40 0.14 -17.06
C ASP A 259 -7.83 1.58 -16.80
N ARG A 260 -8.97 1.78 -16.14
CA ARG A 260 -9.42 3.10 -15.69
C ARG A 260 -8.40 3.77 -14.78
N THR A 261 -7.85 3.00 -13.84
CA THR A 261 -6.85 3.51 -12.90
C THR A 261 -5.56 3.93 -13.61
N LEU A 262 -5.08 3.17 -14.60
CA LEU A 262 -3.94 3.54 -15.43
C LEU A 262 -4.19 4.88 -16.13
N ALA A 263 -5.34 5.03 -16.78
CA ALA A 263 -5.72 6.28 -17.44
C ALA A 263 -5.75 7.47 -16.45
N ASP A 264 -6.43 7.30 -15.31
CA ASP A 264 -6.49 8.34 -14.27
C ASP A 264 -5.10 8.75 -13.75
N LYS A 265 -4.16 7.80 -13.62
CA LYS A 265 -2.80 8.06 -13.13
C LYS A 265 -1.98 8.83 -14.17
N VAL A 266 -2.10 8.49 -15.46
CA VAL A 266 -1.42 9.21 -16.54
C VAL A 266 -1.90 10.67 -16.60
N PHE A 267 -3.22 10.89 -16.57
CA PHE A 267 -3.76 12.25 -16.49
C PHE A 267 -3.33 12.97 -15.20
N ALA A 268 -3.39 12.31 -14.05
CA ALA A 268 -3.01 12.92 -12.77
C ALA A 268 -1.54 13.41 -12.78
N VAL A 269 -0.60 12.62 -13.31
CA VAL A 269 0.81 13.03 -13.45
C VAL A 269 0.94 14.30 -14.31
N CYS A 270 0.14 14.44 -15.36
CA CYS A 270 0.11 15.63 -16.20
C CYS A 270 -0.56 16.82 -15.48
N ASP A 271 -1.67 16.58 -14.78
CA ASP A 271 -2.43 17.60 -14.04
C ASP A 271 -1.59 18.23 -12.93
N TYR A 272 -0.90 17.40 -12.13
CA TYR A 272 -0.01 17.86 -11.07
C TYR A 272 1.17 18.66 -11.62
N TYR A 273 1.73 18.24 -12.76
CA TYR A 273 2.79 18.96 -13.44
C TYR A 273 2.33 20.35 -13.91
N LEU A 274 1.19 20.43 -14.61
CA LEU A 274 0.62 21.69 -15.08
C LEU A 274 0.26 22.66 -13.94
N GLN A 275 -0.11 22.12 -12.77
CA GLN A 275 -0.43 22.90 -11.58
C GLN A 275 0.79 23.26 -10.72
N GLY A 276 2.01 22.81 -11.08
CA GLY A 276 3.21 22.98 -10.26
C GLY A 276 3.18 22.23 -8.93
N LYS A 277 2.35 21.18 -8.81
CA LYS A 277 2.13 20.37 -7.61
C LYS A 277 2.79 19.00 -7.73
N VAL A 278 4.08 18.96 -8.09
CA VAL A 278 4.78 17.67 -8.30
C VAL A 278 5.17 16.96 -7.00
N ALA A 279 5.26 17.68 -5.88
CA ALA A 279 5.63 17.13 -4.58
C ALA A 279 4.55 16.20 -4.01
N LYS A 280 4.94 15.07 -3.42
CA LYS A 280 4.12 13.98 -2.88
C LYS A 280 3.28 13.21 -3.90
N HIS A 281 3.54 13.40 -5.19
CA HIS A 281 2.75 12.81 -6.28
C HIS A 281 3.56 11.91 -7.22
N SER A 282 4.87 11.76 -7.02
CA SER A 282 5.72 10.89 -7.85
C SER A 282 5.38 9.40 -7.76
N ARG A 283 4.68 8.94 -6.71
CA ARG A 283 4.21 7.55 -6.55
C ARG A 283 3.35 7.06 -7.73
N HIS A 284 2.70 7.98 -8.43
CA HIS A 284 1.93 7.66 -9.63
C HIS A 284 2.80 7.11 -10.77
N LEU A 285 4.07 7.49 -10.84
CA LEU A 285 5.01 6.93 -11.83
C LEU A 285 5.23 5.43 -11.61
N TYR A 286 5.37 5.02 -10.34
CA TYR A 286 5.46 3.62 -9.97
C TYR A 286 4.16 2.88 -10.25
N ASP A 287 3.00 3.45 -9.90
CA ASP A 287 1.70 2.85 -10.22
C ASP A 287 1.55 2.61 -11.74
N ILE A 288 1.88 3.60 -12.57
CA ILE A 288 1.85 3.48 -14.04
C ILE A 288 2.80 2.36 -14.51
N TYR A 289 4.01 2.29 -13.95
CA TYR A 289 4.96 1.22 -14.24
C TYR A 289 4.40 -0.17 -13.97
N LYS A 290 3.70 -0.37 -12.84
CA LYS A 290 3.10 -1.68 -12.49
C LYS A 290 1.84 -1.98 -13.30
N LEU A 291 1.06 -0.97 -13.66
CA LEU A 291 -0.21 -1.14 -14.37
C LEU A 291 -0.04 -1.33 -15.88
N LEU A 292 0.90 -0.63 -16.53
CA LEU A 292 1.04 -0.63 -17.99
C LEU A 292 1.18 -2.05 -18.59
N PRO A 293 1.96 -2.99 -18.01
CA PRO A 293 2.07 -4.35 -18.55
C PRO A 293 0.80 -5.20 -18.40
N LEU A 294 -0.13 -4.80 -17.52
CA LEU A 294 -1.34 -5.55 -17.19
C LEU A 294 -2.56 -5.09 -18.02
N VAL A 295 -2.49 -3.88 -18.58
CA VAL A 295 -3.57 -3.30 -19.38
C VAL A 295 -3.24 -3.47 -20.87
N PRO A 296 -4.07 -4.22 -21.65
CA PRO A 296 -3.90 -4.31 -23.09
C PRO A 296 -3.88 -2.92 -23.74
N GLN A 297 -2.86 -2.63 -24.53
CA GLN A 297 -2.72 -1.37 -25.25
C GLN A 297 -3.42 -1.46 -26.61
N ASP A 298 -4.72 -1.70 -26.60
CA ASP A 298 -5.56 -1.91 -27.78
C ASP A 298 -6.56 -0.76 -28.01
N GLU A 299 -7.37 -0.86 -29.07
CA GLU A 299 -8.40 0.15 -29.39
C GLU A 299 -9.48 0.27 -28.30
N ASN A 300 -9.77 -0.79 -27.54
CA ASN A 300 -10.74 -0.70 -26.45
C ASN A 300 -10.20 0.19 -25.32
N PHE A 301 -8.92 0.03 -24.97
CA PHE A 301 -8.29 0.91 -23.99
C PHE A 301 -8.19 2.34 -24.51
N LYS A 302 -7.90 2.53 -25.80
CA LYS A 302 -7.90 3.86 -26.43
C LYS A 302 -9.26 4.56 -26.34
N GLU A 303 -10.36 3.85 -26.61
CA GLU A 303 -11.71 4.38 -26.44
C GLU A 303 -12.00 4.70 -24.97
N LEU A 304 -11.61 3.82 -24.03
CA LEU A 304 -11.75 4.11 -22.61
C LEU A 304 -11.01 5.39 -22.21
N VAL A 305 -9.79 5.62 -22.70
CA VAL A 305 -9.04 6.87 -22.41
C VAL A 305 -9.80 8.11 -22.90
N LYS A 306 -10.49 8.05 -24.05
CA LYS A 306 -11.34 9.15 -24.53
C LYS A 306 -12.53 9.40 -23.60
N GLU A 307 -13.21 8.36 -23.15
CA GLU A 307 -14.32 8.48 -22.20
C GLU A 307 -13.85 9.05 -20.85
N VAL A 308 -12.71 8.57 -20.35
CA VAL A 308 -12.07 9.08 -19.13
C VAL A 308 -11.75 10.56 -19.28
N ARG A 309 -11.16 10.96 -20.41
CA ARG A 309 -10.84 12.36 -20.71
C ARG A 309 -12.09 13.23 -20.68
N ALA A 310 -13.16 12.83 -21.37
CA ALA A 310 -14.42 13.60 -21.44
C ALA A 310 -15.06 13.83 -20.06
N VAL A 311 -14.92 12.86 -19.15
CA VAL A 311 -15.39 13.00 -17.77
C VAL A 311 -14.48 13.93 -16.96
N ARG A 312 -13.16 13.83 -17.15
CA ARG A 312 -12.17 14.66 -16.45
C ARG A 312 -12.19 16.12 -16.89
N GLU A 313 -12.46 16.38 -18.18
CA GLU A 313 -12.55 17.72 -18.78
C GLU A 313 -13.54 18.65 -18.03
N GLN A 314 -14.57 18.08 -17.42
CA GLN A 314 -15.59 18.81 -16.65
C GLN A 314 -15.04 19.41 -15.34
N SER A 315 -13.83 19.06 -14.93
CA SER A 315 -13.23 19.46 -13.67
C SER A 315 -12.06 20.42 -13.84
N VAL A 316 -12.12 21.55 -13.14
CA VAL A 316 -11.06 22.58 -13.15
C VAL A 316 -9.70 22.08 -12.61
N ILE A 317 -9.68 20.96 -11.89
CA ILE A 317 -8.45 20.36 -11.35
C ILE A 317 -7.81 19.34 -12.31
N CYS A 318 -8.40 19.13 -13.49
CA CYS A 318 -7.93 18.19 -14.51
C CYS A 318 -7.51 18.90 -15.81
N PRO A 319 -6.58 19.88 -15.78
CA PRO A 319 -6.23 20.68 -16.95
C PRO A 319 -5.64 19.87 -18.11
N SER A 320 -5.05 18.68 -17.86
CA SER A 320 -4.51 17.82 -18.92
C SER A 320 -5.58 17.10 -19.73
N ALA A 321 -6.83 17.11 -19.28
CA ALA A 321 -7.96 16.56 -20.02
C ALA A 321 -8.59 17.55 -21.00
N LEU A 322 -8.23 18.84 -20.93
CA LEU A 322 -8.77 19.88 -21.80
C LEU A 322 -8.36 19.67 -23.27
N PRO A 323 -9.17 20.10 -24.26
CA PRO A 323 -8.90 19.89 -25.69
C PRO A 323 -7.55 20.45 -26.16
N GLU A 324 -7.07 21.53 -25.54
CA GLU A 324 -5.77 22.15 -25.84
C GLU A 324 -4.57 21.40 -25.26
N ALA A 325 -4.77 20.49 -24.30
CA ALA A 325 -3.69 19.79 -23.64
C ALA A 325 -3.28 18.55 -24.45
N ASN A 326 -2.00 18.48 -24.84
CA ASN A 326 -1.41 17.32 -25.50
C ASN A 326 -0.69 16.45 -24.45
N VAL A 327 -1.31 15.34 -24.04
CA VAL A 327 -0.77 14.44 -23.00
C VAL A 327 0.59 13.85 -23.40
N PRO A 328 0.79 13.27 -24.60
CA PRO A 328 2.12 12.85 -25.06
C PRO A 328 3.22 13.92 -24.90
N GLU A 329 2.99 15.14 -25.39
CA GLU A 329 3.96 16.24 -25.25
C GLU A 329 4.23 16.63 -23.79
N LEU A 330 3.20 16.59 -22.93
CA LEU A 330 3.35 16.85 -21.51
C LEU A 330 4.21 15.80 -20.83
N LEU A 331 4.00 14.52 -21.16
CA LEU A 331 4.83 13.42 -20.66
C LEU A 331 6.30 13.59 -21.10
N GLU A 332 6.56 13.96 -22.35
CA GLU A 332 7.92 14.24 -22.82
C GLU A 332 8.59 15.39 -22.06
N LYS A 333 7.85 16.48 -21.78
CA LYS A 333 8.35 17.60 -20.97
C LYS A 333 8.67 17.15 -19.55
N ILE A 334 7.77 16.40 -18.90
CA ILE A 334 7.97 15.84 -17.55
C ILE A 334 9.25 15.00 -17.49
N ILE A 335 9.48 14.15 -18.51
CA ILE A 335 10.67 13.29 -18.61
C ILE A 335 11.93 14.13 -18.78
N LYS A 336 11.91 15.08 -19.73
CA LYS A 336 13.06 15.94 -20.04
C LYS A 336 13.49 16.80 -18.84
N GLU A 337 12.52 17.37 -18.14
CA GLU A 337 12.75 18.23 -16.97
C GLU A 337 13.03 17.43 -15.70
N LYS A 338 12.84 16.11 -15.74
CA LYS A 338 12.92 15.22 -14.56
C LYS A 338 12.05 15.73 -13.40
N ALA A 339 10.85 16.22 -13.74
CA ALA A 339 10.01 17.01 -12.84
C ALA A 339 9.68 16.31 -11.49
N TYR A 340 9.62 14.98 -11.49
CA TYR A 340 9.30 14.17 -10.31
C TYR A 340 10.50 13.49 -9.67
N LYS A 341 11.73 13.66 -10.19
CA LYS A 341 12.89 12.87 -9.74
C LYS A 341 13.21 13.07 -8.26
N GLN A 342 13.30 14.32 -7.83
CA GLN A 342 13.60 14.63 -6.43
C GLN A 342 12.55 14.05 -5.48
N ASP A 343 11.27 14.18 -5.83
CA ASP A 343 10.16 13.62 -5.04
C ASP A 343 10.20 12.10 -5.02
N TYR A 344 10.51 11.47 -6.15
CA TYR A 344 10.58 10.02 -6.27
C TYR A 344 11.72 9.45 -5.40
N ASP A 345 12.93 9.99 -5.56
CA ASP A 345 14.12 9.52 -4.87
C ASP A 345 14.03 9.73 -3.35
N SER A 346 13.32 10.78 -2.89
CA SER A 346 13.22 11.13 -1.47
C SER A 346 12.00 10.54 -0.75
N LEU A 347 10.87 10.36 -1.43
CA LEU A 347 9.62 9.89 -0.81
C LEU A 347 9.16 8.56 -1.37
N THR A 348 8.99 8.45 -2.69
CA THR A 348 8.37 7.26 -3.28
C THR A 348 9.18 6.00 -3.02
N THR A 349 10.50 6.06 -3.16
CA THR A 349 11.41 4.93 -2.86
C THR A 349 11.27 4.38 -1.45
N GLN A 350 10.95 5.24 -0.46
CA GLN A 350 10.75 4.83 0.93
C GLN A 350 9.42 4.10 1.15
N LEU A 351 8.45 4.29 0.25
CA LEU A 351 7.14 3.64 0.31
C LEU A 351 7.13 2.28 -0.38
N LEU A 352 8.11 1.97 -1.23
CA LEU A 352 8.14 0.73 -2.00
C LEU A 352 8.65 -0.44 -1.15
N GLU A 353 8.05 -1.61 -1.34
CA GLU A 353 8.53 -2.88 -0.80
C GLU A 353 9.48 -3.59 -1.79
N GLU A 354 9.78 -2.95 -2.91
CA GLU A 354 10.68 -3.43 -3.94
C GLU A 354 11.57 -2.30 -4.46
N ASN A 355 12.80 -2.63 -4.85
CA ASN A 355 13.72 -1.64 -5.40
C ASN A 355 13.41 -1.37 -6.87
N VAL A 356 12.72 -0.26 -7.14
CA VAL A 356 12.44 0.24 -8.50
C VAL A 356 13.11 1.60 -8.70
N PRO A 357 14.19 1.69 -9.48
CA PRO A 357 14.86 2.96 -9.77
C PRO A 357 13.97 3.93 -10.57
N TYR A 358 14.20 5.23 -10.38
CA TYR A 358 13.49 6.29 -11.13
C TYR A 358 13.58 6.11 -12.66
N ASP A 359 14.75 5.74 -13.17
CA ASP A 359 14.96 5.54 -14.61
C ASP A 359 14.08 4.42 -15.17
N THR A 360 13.75 3.41 -14.36
CA THR A 360 12.83 2.32 -14.73
C THR A 360 11.41 2.82 -14.93
N VAL A 361 10.87 3.61 -13.99
CA VAL A 361 9.51 4.14 -14.12
C VAL A 361 9.40 5.18 -15.23
N ILE A 362 10.48 5.94 -15.48
CA ILE A 362 10.55 6.91 -16.58
C ILE A 362 10.62 6.23 -17.94
N ALA A 363 11.33 5.10 -18.08
CA ALA A 363 11.30 4.32 -19.30
C ALA A 363 9.87 3.85 -19.66
N THR A 364 9.06 3.51 -18.65
CA THR A 364 7.64 3.22 -18.85
C THR A 364 6.85 4.46 -19.23
N LEU A 365 7.06 5.59 -18.56
CA LEU A 365 6.38 6.85 -18.94
C LEU A 365 6.67 7.26 -20.39
N LYS A 366 7.90 7.02 -20.86
CA LYS A 366 8.30 7.23 -22.25
C LYS A 366 7.50 6.36 -23.22
N LYS A 367 7.28 5.07 -22.90
CA LYS A 367 6.42 4.19 -23.71
C LYS A 367 4.98 4.70 -23.81
N VAL A 368 4.45 5.28 -22.73
CA VAL A 368 3.11 5.90 -22.74
C VAL A 368 3.10 7.13 -23.65
N ALA A 369 4.12 7.98 -23.58
CA ALA A 369 4.25 9.17 -24.44
C ALA A 369 4.36 8.82 -25.93
N GLU A 370 5.09 7.76 -26.26
CA GLU A 370 5.26 7.26 -27.63
C GLU A 370 4.02 6.50 -28.15
N SER A 371 3.04 6.20 -27.29
CA SER A 371 1.81 5.51 -27.68
C SER A 371 0.78 6.49 -28.26
N SER A 372 -0.01 6.02 -29.23
CA SER A 372 -1.14 6.78 -29.78
C SER A 372 -2.41 6.69 -28.91
N ILE A 373 -2.31 6.12 -27.71
CA ILE A 373 -3.45 5.87 -26.80
C ILE A 373 -3.95 7.18 -26.19
N PHE A 374 -3.05 8.09 -25.83
CA PHE A 374 -3.38 9.34 -25.11
C PHE A 374 -3.42 10.59 -26.00
N GLU A 375 -3.34 10.44 -27.32
CA GLU A 375 -3.44 11.54 -28.28
C GLU A 375 -4.83 12.20 -28.27
N ASN A 376 -4.88 13.50 -28.60
CA ASN A 376 -6.13 14.22 -28.85
C ASN A 376 -6.60 13.79 -30.24
N ASN A 377 -7.54 12.84 -30.33
CA ASN A 377 -8.20 12.52 -31.59
C ASN A 377 -9.33 13.52 -31.87
#